data_AF-A0A4C1WDS9-F1
#
_entry.id   AF-A0A4C1WDS9-F1
#
_cell.length_a   1.000
_cell.length_b   1.000
_cell.length_c   1.000
_cell.angle_alpha   90.00
_cell.angle_beta   90.00
_cell.angle_gamma   90.00
#
_symmetry.space_group_name_H-M   'P 1'
#
loop_
_entity.id
_entity.type
_entity.pdbx_description
1 polymer ?
#
loop_
_entity_poly.entity_id
_entity_poly.type
_entity_poly.pdbx_seq_one_letter_code
_entity_poly.pdbx_strand_id
1 'polypeptide(L)'
;MPKGKVLKGQAREFVLRLGEYFEKESRNGGLLIPATQVRDRVAAALDETWLNTNHTLSETLTDNTVGSTSAVPMGKRERLIICHAGTVKGFVPGALLAFKSLKTRDYYEMNSAVYEKWFRGMLTSFEEPSIIFIDNAPYHSRQINKMPTQANRRHEIINRFRDNGEEVDKPLLKVELLKILKTKKQPKR
;
A
#
# COMPACT_ATOMS: atom_id res chain seq x y z
N MET A 1 1.36 -33.28 -21.58
CA MET A 1 2.15 -32.37 -20.71
C MET A 1 1.39 -31.05 -20.56
N PRO A 2 1.16 -30.53 -19.34
CA PRO A 2 0.45 -29.26 -19.18
C PRO A 2 1.33 -28.11 -19.72
N LYS A 3 0.77 -27.34 -20.66
CA LYS A 3 1.43 -26.18 -21.27
C LYS A 3 1.87 -25.21 -20.17
N GLY A 4 3.18 -24.91 -20.12
CA GLY A 4 3.76 -23.98 -19.16
C GLY A 4 3.05 -22.63 -19.23
N LYS A 5 2.45 -22.20 -18.10
CA LYS A 5 1.85 -20.88 -17.98
C LYS A 5 2.96 -19.83 -18.03
N VAL A 6 2.85 -18.87 -18.95
CA VAL A 6 3.77 -17.72 -19.00
C VAL A 6 3.59 -16.89 -17.73
N LEU A 7 4.62 -16.86 -16.87
CA LEU A 7 4.65 -16.04 -15.66
C LEU A 7 4.57 -14.55 -16.05
N LYS A 8 3.69 -13.78 -15.39
CA LYS A 8 3.56 -12.33 -15.59
C LYS A 8 4.82 -11.61 -15.07
N GLY A 9 5.13 -10.41 -15.57
CA GLY A 9 6.34 -9.65 -15.16
C GLY A 9 6.57 -9.53 -13.65
N GLN A 10 5.52 -9.30 -12.84
CA GLN A 10 5.65 -9.31 -11.37
C GLN A 10 6.01 -10.69 -10.80
N ALA A 11 5.47 -11.76 -11.39
CA ALA A 11 5.83 -13.12 -11.00
C ALA A 11 7.26 -13.47 -11.42
N ARG A 12 7.75 -12.94 -12.56
CA ARG A 12 9.15 -13.10 -12.97
C ARG A 12 10.10 -12.35 -12.04
N GLU A 13 9.79 -11.11 -11.69
CA GLU A 13 10.60 -10.31 -10.76
C GLU A 13 10.64 -10.97 -9.37
N PHE A 14 9.51 -11.47 -8.89
CA PHE A 14 9.48 -12.25 -7.65
C PHE A 14 10.35 -13.50 -7.75
N VAL A 15 10.24 -14.29 -8.83
CA VAL A 15 11.05 -15.49 -9.04
C VAL A 15 12.55 -15.17 -9.12
N LEU A 16 12.93 -14.05 -9.75
CA LEU A 16 14.32 -13.60 -9.81
C LEU A 16 14.85 -13.20 -8.44
N ARG A 17 14.10 -12.38 -7.69
CA ARG A 17 14.48 -11.99 -6.31
C ARG A 17 14.54 -13.20 -5.38
N LEU A 18 13.64 -14.16 -5.57
CA LEU A 18 13.63 -15.42 -4.83
C LEU A 18 14.84 -16.29 -5.20
N GLY A 19 15.23 -16.32 -6.48
CA GLY A 19 16.46 -16.94 -6.96
C GLY A 19 17.71 -16.31 -6.33
N GLU A 20 17.82 -14.98 -6.35
CA GLU A 20 18.90 -14.25 -5.70
C GLU A 20 18.97 -14.51 -4.19
N TYR A 21 17.81 -14.61 -3.53
CA TYR A 21 17.72 -14.97 -2.11
C TYR A 21 18.29 -16.37 -1.86
N PHE A 22 17.88 -17.39 -2.63
CA PHE A 22 18.38 -18.76 -2.48
C PHE A 22 19.86 -18.90 -2.88
N GLU A 23 20.34 -18.14 -3.86
CA GLU A 23 21.77 -18.08 -4.19
C GLU A 23 22.60 -17.52 -3.03
N LYS A 24 22.08 -16.49 -2.35
CA LYS A 24 22.71 -15.93 -1.15
C LYS A 24 22.69 -16.93 0.01
N GLU A 25 21.60 -17.67 0.23
CA GLU A 25 21.56 -18.77 1.22
C GLU A 25 22.58 -19.87 0.90
N SER A 26 22.71 -20.23 -0.37
CA SER A 26 23.69 -21.21 -0.84
C SER A 26 25.13 -20.75 -0.57
N ARG A 27 25.45 -19.49 -0.87
CA ARG A 27 26.78 -18.89 -0.53
C ARG A 27 27.03 -18.80 0.97
N ASN A 28 25.98 -18.60 1.76
CA ASN A 28 26.05 -18.50 3.21
C ASN A 28 26.20 -19.87 3.91
N GLY A 29 26.05 -20.99 3.17
CA GLY A 29 26.12 -22.33 3.74
C GLY A 29 24.97 -22.67 4.70
N GLY A 30 23.86 -21.92 4.63
CA GLY A 30 22.72 -22.03 5.53
C GLY A 30 21.70 -20.90 5.33
N LEU A 31 20.58 -20.98 6.05
CA LEU A 31 19.52 -19.96 5.98
C LEU A 31 20.09 -18.56 6.25
N LEU A 32 19.72 -17.57 5.44
CA LEU A 32 20.12 -16.17 5.63
C LEU A 32 19.54 -15.61 6.94
N ILE A 33 18.35 -16.10 7.31
CA ILE A 33 17.72 -15.85 8.60
C ILE A 33 17.61 -17.21 9.30
N PRO A 34 18.34 -17.44 10.40
CA PRO A 34 18.19 -18.67 11.18
C PRO A 34 16.72 -18.89 11.56
N ALA A 35 16.22 -20.13 11.43
CA ALA A 35 14.81 -20.45 11.73
C ALA A 35 14.39 -20.02 13.16
N THR A 36 15.34 -19.98 14.09
CA THR A 36 15.18 -19.50 15.47
C THR A 36 15.00 -17.98 15.58
N GLN A 37 15.46 -17.21 14.60
CA GLN A 37 15.39 -15.74 14.54
C GLN A 37 14.33 -15.21 13.57
N VAL A 38 13.63 -16.09 12.84
CA VAL A 38 12.55 -15.68 11.91
C VAL A 38 11.52 -14.85 12.64
N ARG A 39 11.09 -15.27 13.84
CA ARG A 39 10.12 -14.50 14.64
C ARG A 39 10.62 -13.10 15.01
N ASP A 40 11.91 -12.97 15.34
CA ASP A 40 12.53 -11.70 15.73
C ASP A 40 12.68 -10.71 14.57
N ARG A 41 12.72 -11.22 13.33
CA ARG A 41 12.90 -10.42 12.11
C ARG A 41 11.63 -10.32 11.26
N VAL A 42 10.53 -10.89 11.74
CA VAL A 42 9.21 -10.78 11.14
C VAL A 42 8.53 -9.56 11.73
N ALA A 43 8.32 -8.58 10.86
CA ALA A 43 7.47 -7.44 11.14
C ALA A 43 6.09 -7.69 10.53
N ALA A 44 5.06 -7.60 11.36
CA ALA A 44 3.73 -7.32 10.87
C ALA A 44 3.65 -5.79 10.71
N ALA A 45 3.62 -5.30 9.47
CA ALA A 45 3.11 -3.97 9.24
C ALA A 45 1.61 -4.03 9.56
N LEU A 46 1.19 -3.43 10.67
CA LEU A 46 -0.21 -3.41 11.06
C LEU A 46 -0.98 -2.49 10.12
N ASP A 47 -2.11 -3.03 9.67
CA ASP A 47 -3.19 -2.39 8.94
C ASP A 47 -3.64 -1.07 9.60
N GLU A 48 -4.19 -0.16 8.80
CA GLU A 48 -4.68 1.12 9.27
C GLU A 48 -5.87 0.95 10.22
N THR A 49 -5.72 1.47 11.44
CA THR A 49 -6.85 1.60 12.37
C THR A 49 -7.34 3.03 12.46
N TRP A 50 -8.62 3.18 12.77
CA TRP A 50 -9.33 4.45 12.79
C TRP A 50 -9.99 4.62 14.15
N LEU A 51 -9.67 5.71 14.83
CA LEU A 51 -10.33 6.09 16.08
C LEU A 51 -11.24 7.29 15.81
N ASN A 52 -12.51 7.22 16.17
CA ASN A 52 -13.43 8.35 16.04
C ASN A 52 -13.24 9.30 17.23
N THR A 53 -13.28 10.62 17.04
CA THR A 53 -13.17 11.56 18.17
C THR A 53 -14.32 11.46 19.17
N ASN A 54 -15.45 10.85 18.79
CA ASN A 54 -16.66 10.70 19.62
C ASN A 54 -16.86 9.24 20.07
N HIS A 55 -15.86 8.63 20.69
CA HIS A 55 -16.06 7.36 21.42
C HIS A 55 -16.79 7.65 22.73
N THR A 56 -18.11 7.81 22.68
CA THR A 56 -18.95 7.70 23.87
C THR A 56 -19.30 6.23 24.06
N LEU A 57 -19.05 5.68 25.24
CA LEU A 57 -19.62 4.39 25.63
C LEU A 57 -21.15 4.48 25.51
N SER A 58 -21.83 3.40 25.08
CA SER A 58 -23.29 3.39 25.02
C SER A 58 -23.94 3.62 26.38
N GLU A 59 -23.20 3.36 27.45
CA GLU A 59 -23.56 3.68 28.83
C GLU A 59 -22.49 4.58 29.44
N THR A 60 -22.87 5.83 29.67
CA THR A 60 -22.11 6.79 30.48
C THR A 60 -22.95 7.17 31.68
N LEU A 61 -22.41 7.01 32.90
CA LEU A 61 -22.95 7.64 34.09
C LEU A 61 -22.77 9.16 33.96
N THR A 62 -23.85 9.87 33.69
CA THR A 62 -23.86 11.33 33.59
C THR A 62 -24.77 11.92 34.66
N ASP A 63 -24.43 13.10 35.14
CA ASP A 63 -25.10 13.84 36.21
C ASP A 63 -26.29 14.69 35.70
N ASN A 64 -26.81 14.40 34.50
CA ASN A 64 -27.90 15.14 33.83
C ASN A 64 -27.65 16.65 33.61
N THR A 65 -26.42 17.16 33.79
CA THR A 65 -26.09 18.53 33.35
C THR A 65 -25.74 18.53 31.86
N VAL A 66 -26.20 19.57 31.14
CA VAL A 66 -26.07 19.73 29.68
C VAL A 66 -24.60 19.71 29.18
N GLY A 67 -23.63 19.85 30.09
CA GLY A 67 -22.19 19.73 29.80
C GLY A 67 -21.65 18.30 29.70
N SER A 68 -22.40 17.28 30.15
CA SER A 68 -21.92 15.91 30.31
C SER A 68 -22.36 14.95 29.18
N THR A 69 -23.13 15.42 28.20
CA THR A 69 -23.63 14.62 27.06
C THR A 69 -23.24 15.25 25.72
N SER A 70 -22.25 14.67 25.04
CA SER A 70 -22.06 14.97 23.61
C SER A 70 -23.15 14.25 22.82
N ALA A 71 -24.22 14.98 22.45
CA ALA A 71 -25.28 14.54 21.55
C ALA A 71 -24.79 14.37 20.08
N VAL A 72 -23.53 13.99 19.89
CA VAL A 72 -22.91 13.87 18.58
C VAL A 72 -23.03 12.42 18.12
N PRO A 73 -23.65 12.15 16.96
CA PRO A 73 -23.75 10.80 16.45
C PRO A 73 -22.37 10.17 16.27
N MET A 74 -22.27 8.88 16.60
CA MET A 74 -21.08 8.06 16.33
C MET A 74 -20.67 8.22 14.86
N GLY A 75 -19.42 8.62 14.60
CA GLY A 75 -18.88 8.82 13.25
C GLY A 75 -19.13 10.19 12.60
N LYS A 76 -19.75 11.15 13.32
CA LYS A 76 -19.99 12.51 12.82
C LYS A 76 -18.96 13.51 13.37
N ARG A 77 -17.69 13.40 12.94
CA ARG A 77 -16.56 14.37 12.95
C ARG A 77 -15.22 13.61 12.85
N GLU A 78 -14.14 14.38 12.77
CA GLU A 78 -12.71 14.03 12.66
C GLU A 78 -12.37 12.61 13.14
N ARG A 79 -11.59 11.88 12.33
CA ARG A 79 -11.05 10.56 12.67
C ARG A 79 -9.55 10.66 12.90
N LEU A 80 -9.00 9.91 13.83
CA LEU A 80 -7.56 9.72 13.95
C LEU A 80 -7.19 8.45 13.17
N ILE A 81 -6.30 8.59 12.20
CA ILE A 81 -5.78 7.51 11.37
C ILE A 81 -4.45 7.11 11.95
N ILE A 82 -4.28 5.83 12.25
CA ILE A 82 -3.05 5.29 12.84
C ILE A 82 -2.57 4.11 11.97
N CYS A 83 -1.31 4.15 11.58
CA CYS A 83 -0.58 3.07 10.92
C CYS A 83 0.73 2.84 11.69
N HIS A 84 1.08 1.58 11.96
CA HIS A 84 2.29 1.24 12.72
C HIS A 84 2.85 -0.11 12.28
N ALA A 85 4.16 -0.32 12.41
CA ALA A 85 4.76 -1.64 12.32
C ALA A 85 5.06 -2.24 13.70
N GLY A 86 4.78 -3.53 13.88
CA GLY A 86 5.10 -4.30 15.09
C GLY A 86 5.87 -5.57 14.75
N THR A 87 6.69 -6.01 15.70
CA THR A 87 7.39 -7.30 15.67
C THR A 87 6.97 -8.11 16.89
N VAL A 88 7.48 -9.34 17.03
CA VAL A 88 7.30 -10.12 18.27
C VAL A 88 7.89 -9.44 19.52
N LYS A 89 8.81 -8.48 19.34
CA LYS A 89 9.41 -7.68 20.43
C LYS A 89 8.62 -6.42 20.77
N GLY A 90 7.50 -6.19 20.08
CA GLY A 90 6.66 -5.00 20.24
C GLY A 90 6.75 -4.05 19.05
N PHE A 91 6.28 -2.82 19.27
CA PHE A 91 6.23 -1.78 18.24
C PHE A 91 7.62 -1.33 17.78
N VAL A 92 7.77 -1.10 16.47
CA VAL A 92 9.04 -0.65 15.89
C VAL A 92 9.22 0.86 16.14
N PRO A 93 10.29 1.28 16.84
CA PRO A 93 10.53 2.70 17.09
C PRO A 93 10.57 3.52 15.80
N GLY A 94 9.87 4.66 15.80
CA GLY A 94 9.78 5.55 14.63
C GLY A 94 8.82 5.08 13.53
N ALA A 95 8.16 3.93 13.66
CA ALA A 95 7.21 3.43 12.68
C ALA A 95 5.77 3.90 12.89
N LEU A 96 5.49 4.76 13.89
CA LEU A 96 4.16 5.33 14.10
C LEU A 96 3.85 6.42 13.08
N LEU A 97 2.80 6.23 12.30
CA LEU A 97 2.14 7.29 11.53
C LEU A 97 0.76 7.52 12.13
N ALA A 98 0.55 8.72 12.68
CA ALA A 98 -0.75 9.14 13.18
C ALA A 98 -1.11 10.52 12.64
N PHE A 99 -2.30 10.67 12.05
CA PHE A 99 -2.78 11.96 11.57
C PHE A 99 -4.30 12.07 11.61
N LYS A 100 -4.80 13.30 11.73
CA LYS A 100 -6.23 13.58 11.74
C LYS A 100 -6.81 13.61 10.33
N SER A 101 -7.99 13.03 10.21
CA SER A 101 -8.81 13.00 9.02
C SER A 101 -9.47 14.36 8.82
N LEU A 102 -9.22 14.99 7.67
CA LEU A 102 -9.78 16.31 7.31
C LEU A 102 -11.15 16.21 6.62
N LYS A 103 -11.52 15.03 6.14
CA LYS A 103 -12.74 14.76 5.38
C LYS A 103 -13.73 13.96 6.22
N THR A 104 -14.94 14.48 6.31
CA THR A 104 -16.03 13.88 7.11
C THR A 104 -16.77 12.74 6.43
N ARG A 105 -16.50 12.44 5.14
CA ARG A 105 -17.35 11.52 4.34
C ARG A 105 -16.64 10.34 3.67
N ASP A 106 -15.36 10.44 3.33
CA ASP A 106 -14.73 9.44 2.46
C ASP A 106 -13.76 8.54 3.24
N TYR A 107 -14.01 7.24 3.17
CA TYR A 107 -13.36 6.15 3.91
C TYR A 107 -11.86 5.92 3.58
N TYR A 108 -11.19 6.82 2.84
CA TYR A 108 -9.86 6.57 2.27
C TYR A 108 -8.96 7.81 2.31
N GLU A 109 -8.66 8.32 3.51
CA GLU A 109 -7.66 9.38 3.64
C GLU A 109 -6.23 8.86 3.60
N MET A 110 -6.00 7.62 4.02
CA MET A 110 -4.78 6.91 3.69
C MET A 110 -4.72 6.74 2.18
N ASN A 111 -3.67 7.30 1.58
CA ASN A 111 -3.42 7.21 0.16
C ASN A 111 -2.00 6.70 -0.09
N SER A 112 -1.78 6.21 -1.30
CA SER A 112 -0.51 5.61 -1.71
C SER A 112 0.72 6.50 -1.52
N ALA A 113 0.60 7.83 -1.60
CA ALA A 113 1.75 8.72 -1.44
C ALA A 113 2.12 8.87 0.04
N VAL A 114 1.13 9.00 0.92
CA VAL A 114 1.32 9.03 2.38
C VAL A 114 1.89 7.69 2.86
N TYR A 115 1.29 6.58 2.42
CA TYR A 115 1.75 5.24 2.73
C TYR A 115 3.18 5.00 2.24
N GLU A 116 3.50 5.32 0.97
CA GLU A 116 4.84 5.12 0.42
C GLU A 116 5.91 5.91 1.21
N LYS A 117 5.61 7.16 1.57
CA LYS A 117 6.52 7.99 2.36
C LYS A 117 6.78 7.36 3.74
N TRP A 118 5.72 6.94 4.42
CA TRP A 118 5.83 6.26 5.71
C TRP A 118 6.58 4.94 5.59
N PHE A 119 6.21 4.10 4.63
CA PHE A 119 6.81 2.79 4.42
C PHE A 119 8.32 2.91 4.20
N ARG A 120 8.77 3.86 3.37
CA ARG A 120 10.20 4.14 3.17
C ARG A 120 10.92 4.55 4.45
N GLY A 121 10.31 5.40 5.27
CA GLY A 121 10.88 5.78 6.56
C GLY A 121 10.94 4.60 7.52
N MET A 122 9.85 3.84 7.62
CA MET A 122 9.74 2.64 8.45
C MET A 122 10.81 1.60 8.09
N LEU A 123 11.09 1.38 6.80
CA LEU A 123 12.16 0.46 6.36
C LEU A 123 13.53 0.80 6.95
N THR A 124 13.83 2.08 7.22
CA THR A 124 15.11 2.48 7.83
C THR A 124 15.26 2.03 9.28
N SER A 125 14.16 1.67 9.94
CA SER A 125 14.15 1.13 11.31
C SER A 125 14.40 -0.39 11.36
N PHE A 126 14.55 -1.08 10.21
CA PHE A 126 14.75 -2.52 10.17
C PHE A 126 16.18 -2.90 9.80
N GLU A 127 16.70 -3.91 10.51
CA GLU A 127 17.93 -4.58 10.11
C GLU A 127 17.66 -5.55 8.96
N GLU A 128 18.50 -5.53 7.93
CA GLU A 128 18.45 -6.51 6.85
C GLU A 128 19.19 -7.81 7.22
N PRO A 129 18.71 -8.99 6.77
CA PRO A 129 17.44 -9.24 6.10
C PRO A 129 16.23 -9.28 7.06
N SER A 130 15.07 -8.76 6.61
CA SER A 130 13.80 -8.75 7.34
C SER A 130 12.63 -9.26 6.47
N ILE A 131 11.56 -9.72 7.12
CA ILE A 131 10.33 -10.18 6.45
C ILE A 131 9.17 -9.28 6.90
N ILE A 132 8.46 -8.70 5.93
CA ILE A 132 7.35 -7.78 6.18
C ILE A 132 6.05 -8.42 5.68
N PHE A 133 5.09 -8.58 6.59
CA PHE A 133 3.72 -8.95 6.25
C PHE A 133 2.86 -7.71 6.13
N ILE A 134 2.13 -7.60 5.03
CA ILE A 134 1.22 -6.50 4.71
C ILE A 134 -0.04 -7.14 4.11
N ASP A 135 -1.21 -6.58 4.41
CA ASP A 135 -2.45 -6.94 3.74
C ASP A 135 -2.48 -6.41 2.29
N ASN A 136 -3.54 -6.75 1.54
CA ASN A 136 -3.67 -6.41 0.13
C ASN A 136 -4.53 -5.16 -0.12
N ALA A 137 -4.26 -4.07 0.59
CA ALA A 137 -4.93 -2.80 0.33
C ALA A 137 -4.48 -2.17 -1.01
N PRO A 138 -5.38 -1.55 -1.81
CA PRO A 138 -5.03 -1.00 -3.12
C PRO A 138 -3.89 0.02 -3.13
N TYR A 139 -3.70 0.77 -2.03
CA TYR A 139 -2.65 1.78 -1.92
C TYR A 139 -1.28 1.21 -1.55
N HIS A 140 -1.18 -0.04 -1.07
CA HIS A 140 0.09 -0.73 -0.81
C HIS A 140 0.86 -1.07 -2.09
N SER A 141 0.12 -1.28 -3.19
CA SER A 141 0.68 -1.73 -4.46
C SER A 141 0.55 -0.68 -5.57
N ARG A 142 0.83 0.60 -5.27
CA ARG A 142 0.79 1.66 -6.30
C ARG A 142 1.80 1.37 -7.40
N GLN A 143 1.29 1.28 -8.63
CA GLN A 143 2.12 1.18 -9.82
C GLN A 143 2.28 2.56 -10.45
N ILE A 144 3.50 3.09 -10.48
CA ILE A 144 3.84 4.40 -11.09
C ILE A 144 3.44 4.42 -12.57
N ASN A 145 3.78 3.36 -13.29
CA ASN A 145 3.56 3.22 -14.72
C ASN A 145 2.37 2.31 -15.04
N LYS A 146 1.23 2.52 -14.36
CA LYS A 146 0.04 1.70 -14.60
C LYS A 146 -0.53 1.99 -15.98
N MET A 147 -0.80 0.93 -16.74
CA MET A 147 -1.49 1.08 -18.02
C MET A 147 -2.88 1.66 -17.79
N PRO A 148 -3.26 2.73 -18.50
CA PRO A 148 -4.58 3.28 -18.37
C PRO A 148 -5.62 2.29 -18.91
N THR A 149 -6.83 2.42 -18.38
CA THR A 149 -7.99 1.57 -18.64
C THR A 149 -9.15 2.42 -19.15
N GLN A 150 -10.28 1.78 -19.49
CA GLN A 150 -11.50 2.52 -19.85
C GLN A 150 -12.04 3.38 -18.70
N ALA A 151 -11.62 3.15 -17.45
CA ALA A 151 -12.00 3.99 -16.32
C ALA A 151 -11.22 5.32 -16.26
N ASN A 152 -10.02 5.40 -16.85
CA ASN A 152 -9.19 6.61 -16.83
C ASN A 152 -9.77 7.74 -17.66
N ARG A 153 -9.53 9.00 -17.28
CA ARG A 153 -9.99 10.15 -18.09
C ARG A 153 -9.19 10.24 -19.39
N ARG A 154 -9.73 10.87 -20.43
CA ARG A 154 -9.04 10.99 -21.74
C ARG A 154 -7.68 11.68 -21.60
N HIS A 155 -7.59 12.75 -20.80
CA HIS A 155 -6.33 13.45 -20.57
C HIS A 155 -5.29 12.59 -19.84
N GLU A 156 -5.70 11.70 -18.93
CA GLU A 156 -4.78 10.75 -18.26
C GLU A 156 -4.17 9.77 -19.27
N ILE A 157 -4.98 9.33 -20.24
CA ILE A 157 -4.51 8.48 -21.34
C ILE A 157 -3.53 9.25 -22.23
N ILE A 158 -3.80 10.52 -22.54
CA ILE A 158 -2.89 11.37 -23.35
C ILE A 158 -1.58 11.64 -22.59
N ASN A 159 -1.65 11.94 -21.29
CA ASN A 159 -0.46 12.09 -20.46
C ASN A 159 0.40 10.83 -20.50
N ARG A 160 -0.20 9.65 -20.56
CA ARG A 160 0.56 8.39 -20.73
C ARG A 160 1.36 8.33 -22.03
N PHE A 161 0.87 8.92 -23.12
CA PHE A 161 1.64 9.04 -24.36
C PHE A 161 2.81 10.01 -24.18
N ARG A 162 2.58 11.16 -23.54
CA ARG A 162 3.62 12.15 -23.26
C ARG A 162 4.71 11.63 -22.33
N ASP A 163 4.33 10.88 -21.29
CA ASP A 163 5.27 10.21 -20.37
C ASP A 163 6.18 9.21 -21.11
N ASN A 164 5.70 8.67 -22.24
CA ASN A 164 6.49 7.79 -23.11
C ASN A 164 7.25 8.57 -24.21
N GLY A 165 7.23 9.91 -24.19
CA GLY A 165 7.86 10.77 -25.19
C GLY A 165 7.09 10.93 -26.50
N GLU A 166 5.78 10.63 -26.51
CA GLU A 166 4.95 10.67 -27.71
C GLU A 166 3.89 11.79 -27.64
N GLU A 167 3.74 12.54 -28.72
CA GLU A 167 2.65 13.50 -28.88
C GLU A 167 1.43 12.88 -29.58
N VAL A 168 0.25 13.20 -29.07
CA VAL A 168 -1.03 12.79 -29.65
C VAL A 168 -1.59 13.99 -30.41
N ASP A 169 -1.28 14.04 -31.71
CA ASP A 169 -1.64 15.16 -32.58
C ASP A 169 -3.08 15.06 -33.16
N LYS A 170 -3.64 13.83 -33.17
CA LYS A 170 -4.95 13.56 -33.80
C LYS A 170 -6.11 13.57 -32.79
N PRO A 171 -7.35 13.95 -33.21
CA PRO A 171 -8.56 13.85 -32.38
C PRO A 171 -9.04 12.40 -32.25
N LEU A 172 -8.17 11.54 -31.71
CA LEU A 172 -8.47 10.13 -31.48
C LEU A 172 -9.44 9.97 -30.32
N LEU A 173 -10.36 9.02 -30.48
CA LEU A 173 -11.26 8.56 -29.45
C LEU A 173 -10.49 7.82 -28.37
N LYS A 174 -11.05 7.83 -27.16
CA LYS A 174 -10.47 7.13 -25.99
C LYS A 174 -10.17 5.65 -26.27
N VAL A 175 -11.06 4.99 -27.01
CA VAL A 175 -10.93 3.58 -27.37
C VAL A 175 -9.74 3.35 -28.32
N GLU A 176 -9.51 4.27 -29.25
CA GLU A 176 -8.39 4.20 -30.21
C GLU A 176 -7.06 4.44 -29.50
N LEU A 177 -6.99 5.45 -28.63
CA LEU A 177 -5.83 5.72 -27.79
C LEU A 177 -5.46 4.49 -26.94
N LEU A 178 -6.45 3.84 -26.31
CA LEU A 178 -6.22 2.63 -25.53
C LEU A 178 -5.82 1.43 -26.40
N LYS A 179 -6.33 1.31 -27.63
CA LYS A 179 -5.88 0.29 -28.58
C LYS A 179 -4.40 0.48 -28.91
N ILE A 180 -3.99 1.69 -29.27
CA ILE A 180 -2.59 2.02 -29.60
C ILE A 180 -1.66 1.70 -28.41
N LEU A 181 -2.04 2.09 -27.20
CA LEU A 181 -1.26 1.76 -26.00
C LEU A 181 -1.16 0.25 -25.76
N LYS A 182 -2.21 -0.52 -26.08
CA LYS A 182 -2.21 -1.99 -25.96
C LYS A 182 -1.35 -2.67 -27.02
N THR A 183 -1.34 -2.20 -28.26
CA THR A 183 -0.48 -2.74 -29.33
C THR A 183 0.98 -2.42 -29.11
N LYS A 184 1.30 -1.24 -28.56
CA LYS A 184 2.67 -0.83 -28.20
C LYS A 184 3.24 -1.51 -26.96
N LYS A 185 2.45 -2.36 -26.30
CA LYS A 185 2.90 -3.09 -25.13
C LYS A 185 4.05 -4.00 -25.56
N GLN A 186 5.29 -3.59 -25.26
CA GLN A 186 6.42 -4.51 -25.34
C GLN A 186 6.06 -5.77 -24.54
N PRO A 187 6.45 -6.97 -25.01
CA PRO A 187 6.28 -8.17 -24.22
C PRO A 187 6.87 -7.86 -22.84
N LYS A 188 6.09 -8.05 -21.78
CA LYS A 188 6.57 -7.88 -20.41
C LYS A 188 7.83 -8.74 -20.29
N ARG A 189 9.01 -8.12 -20.26
CA ARG A 189 10.27 -8.79 -19.96
C ARG A 189 10.13 -9.41 -18.56
#